data_AF-A0AAU4VUP6-F1
#
_entry.id   AF-A0AAU4VUP6-F1
#
_cell.length_a   1.000
_cell.length_b   1.000
_cell.length_c   1.000
_cell.angle_alpha   90.00
_cell.angle_beta   90.00
_cell.angle_gamma   90.00
#
_symmetry.space_group_name_H-M   'P 1'
#
loop_
_entity.id
_entity.type
_entity.pdbx_description
1 polymer ?
#
loop_
_entity_poly.entity_id
_entity_poly.type
_entity_poly.pdbx_seq_one_letter_code
_entity_poly.pdbx_strand_id
1 'polypeptide(L)'
;MTLRKVLTGVVTAVLCCTAVSCTAGGDDSGWTAPAKGQAAALLDFSDEGRDASLRTVAFYGFNGFPGGMTTGQDGSVYVLGQKLVRMKRDRTVSTVEFAREKEGAATGVVALTDGSLVLGIEGQVKKLGPDGGVSVLAGASGSARATGTPVPVSAPAAGFRFSATPSPFGVRPDGTILITDHDVLWALKDGTLRQLYRTTATSPDGEPLLLGWDNAVDASGTAYVSPEVPERVLGRLGDVVAINADGLLSKPLLPSEIPGLPGSPAALKVMWLTGDGASGIFAQVYDASGSNGAVLHLHSGRADVLTREKPGIRSGSPCRIQHPMDALQLQCALPPGMTYRSGSLILGGNEDYVLEIRVT
;
A
#
# COMPACT_ATOMS: atom_id res chain seq x y z
N MET A 1 -47.18 -36.79 -40.07
CA MET A 1 -46.90 -35.47 -40.66
C MET A 1 -47.23 -34.42 -39.60
N THR A 2 -46.23 -33.94 -38.89
CA THR A 2 -46.40 -32.96 -37.80
C THR A 2 -45.22 -31.99 -37.89
N LEU A 3 -45.55 -30.73 -38.20
CA LEU A 3 -44.62 -29.63 -38.47
C LEU A 3 -43.76 -29.30 -37.23
N ARG A 4 -42.44 -29.27 -37.41
CA ARG A 4 -41.50 -28.55 -36.52
C ARG A 4 -41.51 -27.06 -36.90
N LYS A 5 -42.00 -26.20 -36.02
CA LYS A 5 -41.77 -24.75 -36.10
C LYS A 5 -40.42 -24.43 -35.45
N VAL A 6 -39.50 -23.93 -36.26
CA VAL A 6 -38.24 -23.31 -35.81
C VAL A 6 -38.57 -21.86 -35.46
N LEU A 7 -38.39 -21.47 -34.20
CA LEU A 7 -38.45 -20.08 -33.74
C LEU A 7 -37.04 -19.51 -33.75
N THR A 8 -36.77 -18.65 -34.73
CA THR A 8 -35.56 -17.84 -34.82
C THR A 8 -35.72 -16.64 -33.89
N GLY A 9 -35.11 -16.67 -32.71
CA GLY A 9 -35.06 -15.54 -31.79
C GLY A 9 -34.01 -14.54 -32.24
N VAL A 10 -34.46 -13.35 -32.67
CA VAL A 10 -33.60 -12.19 -32.91
C VAL A 10 -33.16 -11.63 -31.55
N VAL A 11 -31.87 -11.76 -31.23
CA VAL A 11 -31.27 -11.09 -30.07
C VAL A 11 -30.92 -9.66 -30.49
N THR A 12 -31.76 -8.71 -30.09
CA THR A 12 -31.45 -7.28 -30.19
C THR A 12 -30.45 -6.92 -29.11
N ALA A 13 -29.18 -6.74 -29.48
CA ALA A 13 -28.16 -6.20 -28.60
C ALA A 13 -28.42 -4.70 -28.39
N VAL A 14 -28.97 -4.35 -27.23
CA VAL A 14 -29.06 -2.97 -26.78
C VAL A 14 -27.68 -2.55 -26.26
N LEU A 15 -26.91 -1.84 -27.09
CA LEU A 15 -25.75 -1.08 -26.65
C LEU A 15 -26.24 0.09 -25.77
N CYS A 16 -26.36 -0.13 -24.47
CA CYS A 16 -26.44 0.95 -23.49
C CYS A 16 -25.03 1.52 -23.25
N CYS A 17 -24.56 2.39 -24.15
CA CYS A 17 -23.46 3.29 -23.86
C CYS A 17 -23.97 4.42 -22.95
N THR A 18 -24.16 4.14 -21.66
CA THR A 18 -24.26 5.21 -20.67
C THR A 18 -22.86 5.69 -20.35
N ALA A 19 -22.35 6.62 -21.16
CA ALA A 19 -21.26 7.49 -20.77
C ALA A 19 -21.78 8.36 -19.64
N VAL A 20 -21.65 7.88 -18.40
CA VAL A 20 -21.81 8.71 -17.21
C VAL A 20 -20.52 9.51 -17.09
N SER A 21 -20.42 10.59 -17.87
CA SER A 21 -19.48 11.67 -17.61
C SER A 21 -19.98 12.44 -16.38
N CYS A 22 -19.66 11.90 -15.20
CA CYS A 22 -19.66 12.67 -13.96
C CYS A 22 -18.59 13.78 -14.08
N THR A 23 -18.97 14.88 -14.73
CA THR A 23 -18.29 16.16 -14.60
C THR A 23 -18.68 16.72 -13.23
N ALA A 24 -17.96 16.27 -12.21
CA ALA A 24 -18.08 16.84 -10.87
C ALA A 24 -17.42 18.22 -10.88
N GLY A 25 -18.25 19.24 -10.68
CA GLY A 25 -18.03 20.45 -9.88
C GLY A 25 -16.72 21.20 -10.06
N GLY A 26 -16.83 22.44 -10.53
CA GLY A 26 -15.70 23.33 -10.79
C GLY A 26 -14.79 23.56 -9.59
N ASP A 27 -13.51 23.41 -9.84
CA ASP A 27 -12.43 23.99 -9.05
C ASP A 27 -11.44 24.58 -10.06
N ASP A 28 -11.28 25.91 -10.04
CA ASP A 28 -10.29 26.71 -10.80
C ASP A 28 -8.81 26.34 -10.50
N SER A 29 -8.58 25.17 -9.92
CA SER A 29 -7.29 24.68 -9.45
C SER A 29 -6.27 24.32 -10.55
N GLY A 30 -6.65 24.43 -11.83
CA GLY A 30 -5.78 24.13 -12.98
C GLY A 30 -5.26 22.68 -13.04
N TRP A 31 -5.77 21.77 -12.20
CA TRP A 31 -5.35 20.37 -12.18
C TRP A 31 -6.10 19.56 -13.22
N THR A 32 -5.41 18.61 -13.84
CA THR A 32 -5.99 17.67 -14.79
C THR A 32 -5.63 16.25 -14.34
N ALA A 33 -6.61 15.37 -14.27
CA ALA A 33 -6.39 13.97 -13.95
C ALA A 33 -5.53 13.29 -15.04
N PRO A 34 -4.57 12.43 -14.67
CA PRO A 34 -3.78 11.69 -15.65
C PRO A 34 -4.62 10.63 -16.38
N ALA A 35 -4.42 10.49 -17.69
CA ALA A 35 -4.91 9.35 -18.46
C ALA A 35 -4.04 8.10 -18.24
N LYS A 36 -4.50 6.92 -18.65
CA LYS A 36 -3.75 5.67 -18.52
C LYS A 36 -2.31 5.81 -19.06
N GLY A 37 -1.33 5.41 -18.26
CA GLY A 37 0.09 5.53 -18.54
C GLY A 37 0.69 6.91 -18.20
N GLN A 38 -0.11 7.84 -17.71
CA GLN A 38 0.35 9.16 -17.30
C GLN A 38 0.48 9.28 -15.77
N ALA A 39 1.35 10.19 -15.36
CA ALA A 39 1.51 10.65 -14.00
C ALA A 39 1.15 12.14 -13.88
N ALA A 40 0.61 12.53 -12.74
CA ALA A 40 0.39 13.93 -12.39
C ALA A 40 0.74 14.17 -10.91
N ALA A 41 1.18 15.38 -10.56
CA ALA A 41 1.21 15.81 -9.17
C ALA A 41 -0.24 16.01 -8.71
N LEU A 42 -0.70 15.13 -7.82
CA LEU A 42 -2.01 15.23 -7.19
C LEU A 42 -2.05 16.41 -6.22
N LEU A 43 -0.95 16.60 -5.48
CA LEU A 43 -0.68 17.75 -4.62
C LEU A 43 0.76 18.22 -4.84
N ASP A 44 0.97 19.54 -4.83
CA ASP A 44 2.29 20.20 -4.94
C ASP A 44 2.46 21.20 -3.80
N PHE A 45 3.19 20.79 -2.76
CA PHE A 45 3.47 21.54 -1.54
C PHE A 45 4.77 22.34 -1.60
N SER A 46 5.46 22.37 -2.75
CA SER A 46 6.66 23.19 -2.89
C SER A 46 6.35 24.67 -2.60
N ASP A 47 7.37 25.48 -2.27
CA ASP A 47 7.15 26.88 -1.86
C ASP A 47 6.41 27.73 -2.91
N GLU A 48 6.54 27.36 -4.18
CA GLU A 48 5.84 27.97 -5.33
C GLU A 48 4.68 27.09 -5.84
N GLY A 49 4.41 25.98 -5.16
CA GLY A 49 3.43 24.98 -5.53
C GLY A 49 2.01 25.46 -5.26
N ARG A 50 1.06 24.88 -6.01
CA ARG A 50 -0.39 25.20 -5.88
C ARG A 50 -0.92 24.98 -4.46
N ASP A 51 -0.36 24.01 -3.76
CA ASP A 51 -0.88 23.50 -2.49
C ASP A 51 0.04 23.86 -1.30
N ALA A 52 0.93 24.86 -1.47
CA ALA A 52 1.89 25.30 -0.44
C ALA A 52 1.24 25.61 0.92
N SER A 53 0.00 26.11 0.94
CA SER A 53 -0.75 26.37 2.19
C SER A 53 -1.07 25.11 3.00
N LEU A 54 -1.10 23.95 2.34
CA LEU A 54 -1.35 22.65 2.98
C LEU A 54 -0.07 21.98 3.48
N ARG A 55 1.11 22.54 3.17
CA ARG A 55 2.42 21.95 3.48
C ARG A 55 2.54 21.54 4.95
N THR A 56 2.10 22.39 5.89
CA THR A 56 2.18 22.08 7.33
C THR A 56 1.38 20.83 7.72
N VAL A 57 0.20 20.64 7.16
CA VAL A 57 -0.64 19.47 7.45
C VAL A 57 -0.09 18.24 6.73
N ALA A 58 0.25 18.39 5.46
CA ALA A 58 0.79 17.33 4.63
C ALA A 58 2.12 16.80 5.17
N PHE A 59 2.99 17.68 5.66
CA PHE A 59 4.28 17.33 6.26
C PHE A 59 4.15 16.24 7.33
N TYR A 60 3.10 16.26 8.15
CA TYR A 60 2.93 15.27 9.20
C TYR A 60 2.62 13.86 8.70
N GLY A 61 2.05 13.70 7.51
CA GLY A 61 1.69 12.39 6.94
C GLY A 61 2.61 11.96 5.80
N PHE A 62 3.02 12.91 4.96
CA PHE A 62 3.70 12.68 3.70
C PHE A 62 5.20 12.99 3.74
N ASN A 63 5.77 13.49 4.84
CA ASN A 63 7.22 13.64 4.94
C ASN A 63 7.89 12.35 5.45
N GLY A 64 8.90 11.89 4.70
CA GLY A 64 9.75 10.75 5.07
C GLY A 64 9.12 9.40 4.73
N PHE A 65 9.54 8.37 5.46
CA PHE A 65 9.03 7.02 5.25
C PHE A 65 7.70 6.84 6.00
N PRO A 66 6.53 6.76 5.32
CA PRO A 66 5.27 6.60 6.02
C PRO A 66 5.21 5.22 6.68
N GLY A 67 4.74 5.16 7.92
CA GLY A 67 4.47 3.91 8.63
C GLY A 67 3.28 3.12 8.08
N GLY A 68 2.58 3.65 7.07
CA GLY A 68 1.51 2.97 6.36
C GLY A 68 0.74 3.91 5.42
N MET A 69 0.15 3.35 4.36
CA MET A 69 -0.70 4.09 3.44
C MET A 69 -1.84 3.22 2.90
N THR A 70 -3.06 3.73 2.91
CA THR A 70 -4.25 2.97 2.50
C THR A 70 -5.30 3.86 1.86
N THR A 71 -6.25 3.26 1.13
CA THR A 71 -7.40 3.97 0.55
C THR A 71 -8.71 3.51 1.17
N GLY A 72 -9.55 4.47 1.54
CA GLY A 72 -10.91 4.22 1.99
C GLY A 72 -11.87 4.01 0.81
N GLN A 73 -13.05 3.44 1.10
CA GLN A 73 -14.11 3.27 0.10
C GLN A 73 -14.67 4.59 -0.44
N ASP A 74 -14.64 5.64 0.38
CA ASP A 74 -14.93 7.02 -0.01
C ASP A 74 -13.86 7.61 -0.96
N GLY A 75 -12.80 6.84 -1.21
CA GLY A 75 -11.63 7.19 -1.98
C GLY A 75 -10.72 8.19 -1.31
N SER A 76 -10.86 8.45 -0.01
CA SER A 76 -9.82 9.13 0.74
C SER A 76 -8.55 8.28 0.78
N VAL A 77 -7.40 8.93 0.80
CA VAL A 77 -6.11 8.31 1.07
C VAL A 77 -5.72 8.65 2.49
N TYR A 78 -5.35 7.65 3.26
CA TYR A 78 -4.87 7.80 4.63
C TYR A 78 -3.39 7.46 4.67
N VAL A 79 -2.60 8.37 5.24
CA VAL A 79 -1.14 8.21 5.35
C VAL A 79 -0.74 8.37 6.78
N LEU A 80 0.00 7.39 7.29
CA LEU A 80 0.48 7.36 8.65
C LEU A 80 1.95 7.79 8.68
N GLY A 81 2.21 9.00 9.16
CA GLY A 81 3.56 9.49 9.46
C GLY A 81 3.66 9.93 10.92
N GLN A 82 4.21 11.14 11.13
CA GLN A 82 4.18 11.85 12.42
C GLN A 82 2.76 12.20 12.89
N LYS A 83 1.77 12.19 11.99
CA LYS A 83 0.34 12.15 12.30
C LYS A 83 -0.34 11.22 11.29
N LEU A 84 -1.57 10.82 11.58
CA LEU A 84 -2.44 10.24 10.56
C LEU A 84 -3.06 11.40 9.78
N VAL A 85 -2.82 11.42 8.47
CA VAL A 85 -3.33 12.44 7.56
C VAL A 85 -4.32 11.80 6.60
N ARG A 86 -5.42 12.48 6.35
CA ARG A 86 -6.42 12.12 5.35
C ARG A 86 -6.35 13.12 4.20
N MET A 87 -6.19 12.61 2.99
CA MET A 87 -6.40 13.35 1.75
C MET A 87 -7.71 12.85 1.12
N LYS A 88 -8.71 13.72 0.99
CA LYS A 88 -9.99 13.38 0.37
C LYS A 88 -9.90 13.40 -1.16
N ARG A 89 -10.95 12.93 -1.84
CA ARG A 89 -11.04 12.96 -3.32
C ARG A 89 -10.98 14.37 -3.92
N ASP A 90 -11.50 15.36 -3.20
CA ASP A 90 -11.41 16.78 -3.56
C ASP A 90 -10.01 17.38 -3.31
N ARG A 91 -9.05 16.54 -2.89
CA ARG A 91 -7.66 16.89 -2.56
C ARG A 91 -7.51 17.77 -1.31
N THR A 92 -8.57 17.97 -0.54
CA THR A 92 -8.43 18.57 0.79
C THR A 92 -7.65 17.62 1.71
N VAL A 93 -6.74 18.21 2.49
CA VAL A 93 -5.86 17.47 3.42
C VAL A 93 -6.17 17.90 4.84
N SER A 94 -6.35 16.93 5.75
CA SER A 94 -6.60 17.18 7.16
C SER A 94 -5.88 16.16 8.05
N THR A 95 -5.54 16.54 9.27
CA THR A 95 -5.20 15.55 10.30
C THR A 95 -6.44 14.75 10.68
N VAL A 96 -6.26 13.45 10.89
CA VAL A 96 -7.26 12.65 11.60
C VAL A 96 -6.91 12.76 13.07
N GLU A 97 -7.76 13.43 13.84
CA GLU A 97 -7.60 13.54 15.27
C GLU A 97 -7.83 12.16 15.91
N PHE A 98 -6.77 11.60 16.46
CA PHE A 98 -6.81 10.47 17.38
C PHE A 98 -5.76 10.78 18.46
N ALA A 99 -6.02 10.36 19.71
CA ALA A 99 -5.34 10.84 20.92
C ALA A 99 -3.81 10.58 20.93
N ARG A 100 -3.05 11.37 20.16
CA ARG A 100 -1.62 11.16 19.89
C ARG A 100 -0.69 11.75 20.95
N GLU A 101 -1.18 12.64 21.83
CA GLU A 101 -0.26 13.37 22.71
C GLU A 101 0.40 12.49 23.79
N LYS A 102 -0.03 11.23 23.97
CA LYS A 102 0.57 10.30 24.94
C LYS A 102 0.84 8.89 24.42
N GLU A 103 0.39 8.56 23.20
CA GLU A 103 0.49 7.22 22.65
C GLU A 103 1.70 7.16 21.70
N GLY A 104 2.59 6.18 21.89
CA GLY A 104 3.85 6.02 21.15
C GLY A 104 3.73 5.89 19.62
N ALA A 105 4.84 5.58 18.96
CA ALA A 105 4.90 5.51 17.49
C ALA A 105 3.88 4.50 16.92
N ALA A 106 2.99 4.98 16.05
CA ALA A 106 2.00 4.17 15.36
C ALA A 106 2.59 3.54 14.08
N THR A 107 2.19 2.30 13.76
CA THR A 107 2.62 1.57 12.56
C THR A 107 1.41 0.92 11.88
N GLY A 108 1.46 0.81 10.56
CA GLY A 108 0.40 0.22 9.75
C GLY A 108 -0.90 1.04 9.76
N VAL A 109 -1.55 1.14 8.61
CA VAL A 109 -2.91 1.71 8.53
C VAL A 109 -3.71 0.96 7.49
N VAL A 110 -4.92 0.55 7.86
CA VAL A 110 -5.87 -0.09 6.95
C VAL A 110 -7.24 0.54 7.11
N ALA A 111 -7.88 0.88 6.00
CA ALA A 111 -9.26 1.33 5.99
C ALA A 111 -10.21 0.13 5.89
N LEU A 112 -11.21 0.09 6.77
CA LEU A 112 -12.28 -0.91 6.72
C LEU A 112 -13.44 -0.41 5.84
N THR A 113 -14.33 -1.33 5.50
CA THR A 113 -15.53 -1.03 4.68
C THR A 113 -16.55 -0.13 5.38
N ASP A 114 -16.55 -0.12 6.72
CA ASP A 114 -17.40 0.75 7.53
C ASP A 114 -16.83 2.18 7.70
N GLY A 115 -15.71 2.50 7.04
CA GLY A 115 -15.03 3.79 7.11
C GLY A 115 -14.15 3.98 8.35
N SER A 116 -14.07 2.98 9.23
CA SER A 116 -13.10 2.98 10.32
C SER A 116 -11.68 2.68 9.82
N LEU A 117 -10.70 2.99 10.65
CA LEU A 117 -9.28 2.72 10.40
C LEU A 117 -8.73 1.75 11.44
N VAL A 118 -7.81 0.89 11.04
CA VAL A 118 -7.08 -0.01 11.95
C VAL A 118 -5.61 0.36 11.92
N LEU A 119 -5.02 0.52 13.12
CA LEU A 119 -3.67 1.01 13.35
C LEU A 119 -2.96 0.16 14.40
N GLY A 120 -1.64 0.05 14.30
CA GLY A 120 -0.76 -0.47 15.33
C GLY A 120 -0.26 0.61 16.26
N ILE A 121 -0.47 0.50 17.57
CA ILE A 121 -0.02 1.49 18.56
C ILE A 121 0.35 0.77 19.86
N GLU A 122 1.56 0.99 20.36
CA GLU A 122 2.02 0.51 21.69
C GLU A 122 1.78 -1.00 21.96
N GLY A 123 2.07 -1.85 20.98
CA GLY A 123 1.83 -3.29 21.12
C GLY A 123 0.35 -3.67 21.08
N GLN A 124 -0.51 -2.82 20.52
CA GLN A 124 -1.94 -3.08 20.31
C GLN A 124 -2.33 -2.80 18.86
N VAL A 125 -3.33 -3.54 18.39
CA VAL A 125 -4.07 -3.21 17.16
C VAL A 125 -5.34 -2.50 17.59
N LYS A 126 -5.46 -1.22 17.25
CA LYS A 126 -6.60 -0.35 17.60
C LYS A 126 -7.46 -0.08 16.37
N LYS A 127 -8.77 0.00 16.57
CA LYS A 127 -9.76 0.47 15.59
C LYS A 127 -10.20 1.88 15.96
N LEU A 128 -10.03 2.81 15.03
CA LEU A 128 -10.55 4.17 15.08
C LEU A 128 -11.84 4.23 14.26
N GLY A 129 -12.97 4.39 14.93
CA GLY A 129 -14.29 4.56 14.32
C GLY A 129 -14.40 5.87 13.54
N PRO A 130 -15.37 5.95 12.60
CA PRO A 130 -15.61 7.17 11.82
C PRO A 130 -16.07 8.36 12.68
N ASP A 131 -16.55 8.11 13.90
CA ASP A 131 -16.93 9.08 14.92
C ASP A 131 -15.76 9.51 15.82
N GLY A 132 -14.56 8.96 15.60
CA GLY A 132 -13.39 9.18 16.44
C GLY A 132 -13.28 8.24 17.65
N GLY A 133 -14.23 7.32 17.84
CA GLY A 133 -14.18 6.34 18.92
C GLY A 133 -13.01 5.36 18.74
N VAL A 134 -12.28 5.04 19.81
CA VAL A 134 -11.14 4.11 19.76
C VAL A 134 -11.47 2.83 20.51
N SER A 135 -11.14 1.67 19.92
CA SER A 135 -11.27 0.36 20.56
C SER A 135 -10.05 -0.51 20.28
N VAL A 136 -9.73 -1.45 21.18
CA VAL A 136 -8.63 -2.41 21.00
C VAL A 136 -9.19 -3.68 20.36
N LEU A 137 -8.64 -4.08 19.22
CA LEU A 137 -8.99 -5.32 18.53
C LEU A 137 -8.10 -6.49 18.95
N ALA A 138 -6.81 -6.22 19.21
CA ALA A 138 -5.83 -7.21 19.64
C ALA A 138 -4.71 -6.56 20.44
N GLY A 139 -4.03 -7.36 21.26
CA GLY A 139 -2.84 -6.95 21.99
C GLY A 139 -3.12 -6.45 23.41
N ALA A 140 -2.05 -6.23 24.16
CA ALA A 140 -2.09 -5.69 25.51
C ALA A 140 -0.87 -4.81 25.82
N SER A 141 -1.08 -3.78 26.64
CA SER A 141 -0.05 -2.84 27.10
C SER A 141 0.93 -3.49 28.06
N GLY A 142 2.23 -3.27 27.89
CA GLY A 142 3.31 -3.85 28.73
C GLY A 142 4.46 -4.41 27.88
N SER A 143 5.34 -5.21 28.49
CA SER A 143 6.52 -5.73 27.79
C SER A 143 6.13 -6.59 26.59
N ALA A 144 6.75 -6.28 25.44
CA ALA A 144 6.67 -7.09 24.24
C ALA A 144 7.24 -8.50 24.47
N ARG A 145 6.75 -9.49 23.71
CA ARG A 145 7.41 -10.81 23.64
C ARG A 145 8.77 -10.65 22.96
N ALA A 146 9.75 -11.51 23.26
CA ALA A 146 10.99 -11.48 22.51
C ALA A 146 10.77 -11.98 21.07
N THR A 147 11.25 -11.23 20.07
CA THR A 147 11.28 -11.64 18.66
C THR A 147 11.98 -13.00 18.52
N GLY A 148 11.48 -13.90 17.66
CA GLY A 148 12.06 -15.23 17.48
C GLY A 148 11.62 -16.27 18.52
N THR A 149 10.89 -15.87 19.57
CA THR A 149 10.27 -16.83 20.50
C THR A 149 9.13 -17.58 19.82
N PRO A 150 8.99 -18.92 20.02
CA PRO A 150 7.82 -19.65 19.53
C PRO A 150 6.50 -19.02 19.95
N VAL A 151 5.57 -18.94 19.00
CA VAL A 151 4.20 -18.46 19.22
C VAL A 151 3.22 -19.57 18.86
N PRO A 152 2.03 -19.61 19.49
CA PRO A 152 1.02 -20.60 19.16
C PRO A 152 0.43 -20.35 17.77
N VAL A 153 -0.01 -21.41 17.09
CA VAL A 153 -0.69 -21.32 15.78
C VAL A 153 -1.98 -20.51 15.87
N SER A 154 -2.61 -20.48 17.05
CA SER A 154 -3.76 -19.62 17.34
C SER A 154 -3.74 -19.14 18.78
N ALA A 155 -4.19 -17.90 19.01
CA ALA A 155 -4.32 -17.30 20.33
C ALA A 155 -5.54 -16.37 20.39
N PRO A 156 -6.15 -16.18 21.58
CA PRO A 156 -7.06 -15.07 21.80
C PRO A 156 -6.35 -13.74 21.48
N ALA A 157 -7.04 -12.85 20.77
CA ALA A 157 -6.51 -11.53 20.44
C ALA A 157 -6.38 -10.63 21.67
N ALA A 158 -7.35 -10.74 22.58
CA ALA A 158 -7.34 -10.04 23.86
C ALA A 158 -6.18 -10.55 24.74
N GLY A 159 -5.38 -9.64 25.26
CA GLY A 159 -4.25 -10.00 26.14
C GLY A 159 -2.99 -10.47 25.41
N PHE A 160 -3.03 -10.64 24.08
CA PHE A 160 -1.87 -11.11 23.32
C PHE A 160 -0.69 -10.12 23.43
N ARG A 161 0.53 -10.64 23.38
CA ARG A 161 1.76 -9.84 23.46
C ARG A 161 2.52 -9.93 22.14
N PHE A 162 2.43 -8.87 21.35
CA PHE A 162 3.23 -8.71 20.13
C PHE A 162 4.71 -8.51 20.48
N SER A 163 5.63 -8.81 19.55
CA SER A 163 7.07 -8.62 19.73
C SER A 163 7.51 -7.19 19.45
N ALA A 164 6.66 -6.42 18.76
CA ALA A 164 6.82 -4.99 18.54
C ALA A 164 5.45 -4.31 18.43
N THR A 165 5.43 -3.05 17.97
CA THR A 165 4.18 -2.42 17.54
C THR A 165 3.66 -3.18 16.31
N PRO A 166 2.53 -3.90 16.43
CA PRO A 166 1.99 -4.69 15.33
C PRO A 166 1.63 -3.78 14.16
N SER A 167 1.87 -4.16 12.91
CA SER A 167 1.58 -3.33 11.73
C SER A 167 0.47 -3.94 10.87
N PRO A 168 -0.79 -3.47 10.99
CA PRO A 168 -1.86 -3.82 10.06
C PRO A 168 -1.57 -3.28 8.66
N PHE A 169 -1.67 -4.12 7.63
CA PHE A 169 -1.37 -3.71 6.24
C PHE A 169 -2.44 -4.09 5.22
N GLY A 170 -3.42 -4.92 5.59
CA GLY A 170 -4.47 -5.32 4.67
C GLY A 170 -5.68 -5.96 5.35
N VAL A 171 -6.79 -5.99 4.62
CA VAL A 171 -8.02 -6.70 5.00
C VAL A 171 -8.41 -7.63 3.86
N ARG A 172 -8.69 -8.90 4.19
CA ARG A 172 -9.20 -9.88 3.25
C ARG A 172 -10.69 -9.62 2.95
N PRO A 173 -11.24 -10.14 1.83
CA PRO A 173 -12.65 -9.98 1.48
C PRO A 173 -13.65 -10.44 2.57
N ASP A 174 -13.22 -11.37 3.42
CA ASP A 174 -14.04 -11.92 4.51
C ASP A 174 -13.94 -11.12 5.83
N GLY A 175 -13.30 -9.94 5.80
CA GLY A 175 -13.12 -9.05 6.95
C GLY A 175 -11.90 -9.38 7.83
N THR A 176 -11.13 -10.42 7.51
CA THR A 176 -9.91 -10.75 8.27
C THR A 176 -8.87 -9.63 8.12
N ILE A 177 -8.35 -9.12 9.24
CA ILE A 177 -7.26 -8.13 9.24
C ILE A 177 -5.92 -8.86 9.26
N LEU A 178 -5.01 -8.45 8.39
CA LEU A 178 -3.65 -8.98 8.30
C LEU A 178 -2.67 -8.04 9.01
N ILE A 179 -1.86 -8.62 9.89
CA ILE A 179 -0.99 -7.89 10.82
C ILE A 179 0.40 -8.52 10.80
N THR A 180 1.44 -7.72 10.53
CA THR A 180 2.82 -8.17 10.79
C THR A 180 3.23 -7.83 12.22
N ASP A 181 3.96 -8.76 12.84
CA ASP A 181 4.52 -8.65 14.18
C ASP A 181 5.97 -9.15 14.13
N HIS A 182 6.83 -8.35 13.50
CA HIS A 182 8.21 -8.69 13.15
C HIS A 182 8.33 -10.07 12.50
N ASP A 183 8.60 -11.14 13.25
CA ASP A 183 8.84 -12.48 12.72
C ASP A 183 7.57 -13.21 12.27
N VAL A 184 6.37 -12.68 12.53
CA VAL A 184 5.10 -13.40 12.33
C VAL A 184 4.08 -12.57 11.54
N LEU A 185 3.39 -13.24 10.61
CA LEU A 185 2.15 -12.75 10.00
C LEU A 185 0.94 -13.37 10.72
N TRP A 186 0.09 -12.50 11.24
CA TRP A 186 -1.17 -12.87 11.89
C TRP A 186 -2.38 -12.54 11.02
N ALA A 187 -3.38 -13.41 11.06
CA ALA A 187 -4.75 -13.14 10.68
C ALA A 187 -5.59 -12.89 11.94
N LEU A 188 -6.20 -11.72 12.05
CA LEU A 188 -7.13 -11.37 13.11
C LEU A 188 -8.57 -11.45 12.60
N LYS A 189 -9.37 -12.31 13.22
CA LYS A 189 -10.80 -12.43 12.95
C LYS A 189 -11.54 -12.91 14.21
N ASP A 190 -12.72 -12.33 14.48
CA ASP A 190 -13.61 -12.76 15.56
C ASP A 190 -12.89 -12.92 16.92
N GLY A 191 -12.02 -11.96 17.26
CA GLY A 191 -11.27 -11.96 18.52
C GLY A 191 -10.16 -13.01 18.63
N THR A 192 -9.79 -13.65 17.52
CA THR A 192 -8.76 -14.69 17.46
C THR A 192 -7.64 -14.28 16.51
N LEU A 193 -6.40 -14.45 16.96
CA LEU A 193 -5.20 -14.40 16.12
C LEU A 193 -4.89 -15.81 15.62
N ARG A 194 -4.66 -15.95 14.31
CA ARG A 194 -4.16 -17.17 13.69
C ARG A 194 -2.85 -16.86 12.98
N GLN A 195 -1.81 -17.63 13.30
CA GLN A 195 -0.53 -17.55 12.63
C GLN A 195 -0.69 -18.06 11.19
N LEU A 196 -0.38 -17.23 10.21
CA LEU A 196 -0.38 -17.61 8.79
C LEU A 196 1.02 -17.95 8.31
N TYR A 197 2.00 -17.16 8.73
CA TYR A 197 3.38 -17.31 8.31
C TYR A 197 4.31 -16.85 9.42
N ARG A 198 5.49 -17.47 9.47
CA ARG A 198 6.58 -17.07 10.34
C ARG A 198 7.86 -17.14 9.55
N THR A 199 8.59 -16.03 9.49
CA THR A 199 9.92 -16.02 8.87
C THR A 199 10.89 -16.72 9.82
N THR A 200 11.66 -17.65 9.26
CA THR A 200 12.80 -18.30 9.90
C THR A 200 14.08 -18.06 9.11
N ALA A 201 14.02 -17.18 8.12
CA ALA A 201 15.13 -16.89 7.24
C ALA A 201 16.15 -15.97 7.93
N THR A 202 17.40 -16.10 7.51
CA THR A 202 18.49 -15.25 7.96
C THR A 202 19.15 -14.59 6.74
N SER A 203 19.70 -13.40 6.94
CA SER A 203 20.53 -12.72 5.96
C SER A 203 21.83 -13.52 5.70
N PRO A 204 22.59 -13.19 4.64
CA PRO A 204 23.91 -13.78 4.41
C PRO A 204 24.89 -13.59 5.58
N ASP A 205 24.70 -12.53 6.36
CA ASP A 205 25.50 -12.21 7.55
C ASP A 205 24.98 -12.93 8.82
N GLY A 206 23.95 -13.76 8.69
CA GLY A 206 23.36 -14.55 9.78
C GLY A 206 22.33 -13.80 10.64
N GLU A 207 21.96 -12.56 10.26
CA GLU A 207 20.95 -11.77 10.99
C GLU A 207 19.54 -12.30 10.69
N PRO A 208 18.63 -12.41 11.67
CA PRO A 208 17.24 -12.80 11.41
C PRO A 208 16.55 -11.82 10.46
N LEU A 209 15.86 -12.36 9.44
CA LEU A 209 14.95 -11.55 8.62
C LEU A 209 13.63 -11.38 9.35
N LEU A 210 13.12 -10.14 9.38
CA LEU A 210 11.80 -9.79 9.91
C LEU A 210 10.87 -9.41 8.76
N LEU A 211 9.56 -9.46 8.99
CA LEU A 211 8.58 -8.90 8.07
C LEU A 211 8.60 -7.39 8.21
N GLY A 212 8.93 -6.70 7.12
CA GLY A 212 9.01 -5.25 7.04
C GLY A 212 7.65 -4.56 7.10
N TRP A 213 7.63 -3.28 6.75
CA TRP A 213 6.40 -2.47 6.63
C TRP A 213 5.80 -2.51 5.23
N ASP A 214 6.54 -3.03 4.26
CA ASP A 214 6.30 -3.09 2.82
C ASP A 214 5.46 -4.32 2.40
N ASN A 215 4.34 -4.56 3.09
CA ASN A 215 3.45 -5.69 2.79
C ASN A 215 2.19 -5.26 2.07
N ALA A 216 1.58 -6.17 1.31
CA ALA A 216 0.37 -5.91 0.54
C ALA A 216 -0.65 -7.05 0.67
N VAL A 217 -1.91 -6.72 0.39
CA VAL A 217 -2.96 -7.70 0.14
C VAL A 217 -3.61 -7.39 -1.20
N ASP A 218 -3.84 -8.40 -2.04
CA ASP A 218 -4.61 -8.25 -3.28
C ASP A 218 -6.12 -8.41 -3.05
N ALA A 219 -6.92 -8.25 -4.11
CA ALA A 219 -8.38 -8.35 -4.01
C ALA A 219 -8.86 -9.79 -3.74
N SER A 220 -8.04 -10.81 -3.99
CA SER A 220 -8.33 -12.20 -3.65
C SER A 220 -8.11 -12.52 -2.17
N GLY A 221 -7.45 -11.62 -1.43
CA GLY A 221 -7.04 -11.82 -0.05
C GLY A 221 -5.68 -12.51 0.11
N THR A 222 -4.90 -12.61 -0.97
CA THR A 222 -3.52 -13.10 -0.92
C THR A 222 -2.63 -12.02 -0.34
N ALA A 223 -1.91 -12.37 0.74
CA ALA A 223 -0.94 -11.49 1.38
C ALA A 223 0.42 -11.65 0.71
N TYR A 224 1.11 -10.54 0.47
CA TYR A 224 2.47 -10.49 -0.04
C TYR A 224 3.33 -9.86 1.03
N VAL A 225 4.29 -10.63 1.54
CA VAL A 225 5.19 -10.17 2.60
C VAL A 225 6.62 -10.18 2.12
N SER A 226 7.38 -9.19 2.55
CA SER A 226 8.77 -8.95 2.15
C SER A 226 9.67 -9.10 3.39
N PRO A 227 10.37 -10.24 3.54
CA PRO A 227 11.33 -10.40 4.62
C PRO A 227 12.57 -9.53 4.40
N GLU A 228 13.00 -8.81 5.44
CA GLU A 228 14.10 -7.86 5.37
C GLU A 228 14.97 -7.86 6.64
N VAL A 229 16.14 -7.21 6.58
CA VAL A 229 16.92 -6.89 7.79
C VAL A 229 16.53 -5.47 8.20
N PRO A 230 15.81 -5.29 9.32
CA PRO A 230 15.32 -3.97 9.73
C PRO A 230 16.43 -2.92 9.76
N GLU A 231 16.11 -1.72 9.30
CA GLU A 231 16.96 -0.52 9.37
C GLU A 231 18.29 -0.59 8.59
N ARG A 232 18.57 -1.71 7.90
CA ARG A 232 19.85 -1.92 7.21
C ARG A 232 19.68 -2.28 5.74
N VAL A 233 18.79 -3.20 5.43
CA VAL A 233 18.70 -3.80 4.09
C VAL A 233 17.26 -4.09 3.73
N LEU A 234 16.76 -3.37 2.74
CA LEU A 234 15.49 -3.66 2.07
C LEU A 234 15.44 -5.12 1.60
N GLY A 235 14.27 -5.74 1.75
CA GLY A 235 13.99 -7.08 1.24
C GLY A 235 14.20 -7.17 -0.27
N ARG A 236 14.41 -8.39 -0.80
CA ARG A 236 14.55 -8.60 -2.25
C ARG A 236 13.25 -9.09 -2.85
N LEU A 237 12.99 -8.69 -4.09
CA LEU A 237 11.77 -9.07 -4.79
C LEU A 237 11.62 -10.59 -4.96
N GLY A 238 12.74 -11.32 -5.14
CA GLY A 238 12.75 -12.78 -5.20
C GLY A 238 12.49 -13.50 -3.87
N ASP A 239 12.54 -12.77 -2.76
CA ASP A 239 12.30 -13.27 -1.40
C ASP A 239 10.88 -12.95 -0.90
N VAL A 240 10.10 -12.18 -1.67
CA VAL A 240 8.67 -11.94 -1.38
C VAL A 240 7.92 -13.27 -1.34
N VAL A 241 7.13 -13.45 -0.29
CA VAL A 241 6.30 -14.63 -0.06
C VAL A 241 4.84 -14.26 -0.26
N ALA A 242 4.15 -15.01 -1.10
CA ALA A 242 2.71 -14.91 -1.29
C ALA A 242 1.99 -15.97 -0.43
N ILE A 243 1.02 -15.53 0.36
CA ILE A 243 0.31 -16.32 1.36
C ILE A 243 -1.18 -16.15 1.11
N ASN A 244 -1.79 -17.16 0.50
CA ASN A 244 -3.21 -17.12 0.15
C ASN A 244 -4.12 -17.26 1.39
N ALA A 245 -5.44 -17.30 1.16
CA ALA A 245 -6.43 -17.37 2.23
C ALA A 245 -6.30 -18.61 3.12
N ASP A 246 -5.95 -19.77 2.55
CA ASP A 246 -5.83 -21.04 3.26
C ASP A 246 -4.46 -21.23 3.97
N GLY A 247 -3.51 -20.34 3.71
CA GLY A 247 -2.17 -20.33 4.31
C GLY A 247 -1.11 -21.05 3.49
N LEU A 248 -1.43 -21.52 2.28
CA LEU A 248 -0.43 -22.02 1.34
C LEU A 248 0.54 -20.91 0.92
N LEU A 249 1.82 -21.27 0.96
CA LEU A 249 2.93 -20.41 0.61
C LEU A 249 3.28 -20.60 -0.87
N SER A 250 3.53 -19.49 -1.55
CA SER A 250 4.07 -19.48 -2.91
C SER A 250 5.02 -18.29 -3.08
N LYS A 251 5.69 -18.23 -4.24
CA LYS A 251 6.47 -17.05 -4.63
C LYS A 251 5.77 -16.35 -5.79
N PRO A 252 5.82 -15.00 -5.87
CA PRO A 252 5.46 -14.30 -7.09
C PRO A 252 6.29 -14.84 -8.26
N LEU A 253 5.63 -15.07 -9.39
CA LEU A 253 6.32 -15.44 -10.61
C LEU A 253 7.02 -14.20 -11.18
N LEU A 254 8.36 -14.26 -11.27
CA LEU A 254 9.19 -13.19 -11.81
C LEU A 254 9.74 -13.60 -13.18
N PRO A 255 9.74 -12.70 -14.18
CA PRO A 255 10.46 -12.96 -15.43
C PRO A 255 11.98 -13.01 -15.19
N SER A 256 12.72 -13.59 -16.14
CA SER A 256 14.19 -13.63 -16.07
C SER A 256 14.83 -12.24 -16.19
N GLU A 257 14.15 -11.31 -16.88
CA GLU A 257 14.56 -9.93 -17.11
C GLU A 257 13.34 -9.00 -17.13
N ILE A 258 13.56 -7.71 -16.85
CA ILE A 258 12.55 -6.66 -17.03
C ILE A 258 13.14 -5.62 -17.98
N PRO A 259 12.55 -5.39 -19.15
CA PRO A 259 13.05 -4.41 -20.11
C PRO A 259 13.23 -3.03 -19.47
N GLY A 260 14.45 -2.47 -19.61
CA GLY A 260 14.77 -1.14 -19.10
C GLY A 260 15.18 -1.07 -17.63
N LEU A 261 15.30 -2.20 -16.93
CA LEU A 261 15.91 -2.28 -15.60
C LEU A 261 17.19 -3.14 -15.62
N PRO A 262 18.22 -2.77 -14.86
CA PRO A 262 19.46 -3.55 -14.79
C PRO A 262 19.31 -4.78 -13.89
N GLY A 263 20.00 -5.86 -14.26
CA GLY A 263 20.16 -7.04 -13.42
C GLY A 263 18.95 -7.99 -13.39
N SER A 264 18.99 -8.94 -12.46
CA SER A 264 17.90 -9.91 -12.27
C SER A 264 16.74 -9.29 -11.49
N PRO A 265 15.48 -9.47 -11.92
CA PRO A 265 14.31 -9.00 -11.17
C PRO A 265 14.27 -9.50 -9.73
N ALA A 266 14.72 -10.73 -9.49
CA ALA A 266 14.77 -11.31 -8.15
C ALA A 266 15.73 -10.58 -7.19
N ALA A 267 16.70 -9.83 -7.71
CA ALA A 267 17.70 -9.10 -6.92
C ALA A 267 17.30 -7.64 -6.64
N LEU A 268 16.20 -7.16 -7.21
CA LEU A 268 15.69 -5.82 -6.94
C LEU A 268 15.28 -5.70 -5.48
N LYS A 269 15.64 -4.60 -4.84
CA LYS A 269 15.28 -4.29 -3.45
C LYS A 269 13.86 -3.74 -3.42
N VAL A 270 13.00 -4.25 -2.57
CA VAL A 270 11.61 -3.81 -2.40
C VAL A 270 11.58 -2.66 -1.41
N MET A 271 11.00 -1.53 -1.82
CA MET A 271 10.74 -0.38 -0.95
C MET A 271 9.31 -0.41 -0.42
N TRP A 272 8.37 -0.81 -1.27
CA TRP A 272 6.95 -0.80 -0.93
C TRP A 272 6.15 -1.75 -1.82
N LEU A 273 5.10 -2.37 -1.27
CA LEU A 273 4.14 -3.19 -2.00
C LEU A 273 2.72 -2.63 -1.84
N THR A 274 1.90 -2.75 -2.88
CA THR A 274 0.44 -2.59 -2.75
C THR A 274 -0.28 -3.56 -3.70
N GLY A 275 -1.48 -4.00 -3.34
CA GLY A 275 -2.27 -4.88 -4.21
C GLY A 275 -2.74 -4.14 -5.48
N ASP A 276 -2.90 -4.85 -6.59
CA ASP A 276 -3.36 -4.25 -7.84
C ASP A 276 -4.89 -4.16 -8.00
N GLY A 277 -5.62 -4.57 -6.95
CA GLY A 277 -7.08 -4.69 -6.96
C GLY A 277 -7.61 -5.88 -7.78
N ALA A 278 -6.73 -6.77 -8.23
CA ALA A 278 -7.04 -8.03 -8.88
C ALA A 278 -6.20 -9.15 -8.23
N SER A 279 -5.40 -9.87 -9.02
CA SER A 279 -4.56 -11.00 -8.60
C SER A 279 -3.08 -10.72 -8.84
N GLY A 280 -2.63 -9.52 -8.47
CA GLY A 280 -1.25 -9.06 -8.62
C GLY A 280 -0.89 -7.98 -7.62
N ILE A 281 0.33 -7.48 -7.75
CA ILE A 281 0.87 -6.43 -6.89
C ILE A 281 1.59 -5.37 -7.71
N PHE A 282 1.59 -4.15 -7.18
CA PHE A 282 2.55 -3.15 -7.56
C PHE A 282 3.71 -3.17 -6.55
N ALA A 283 4.93 -3.09 -7.05
CA ALA A 283 6.14 -3.06 -6.25
C ALA A 283 6.97 -1.82 -6.60
N GLN A 284 7.24 -0.97 -5.62
CA GLN A 284 8.29 0.02 -5.73
C GLN A 284 9.61 -0.64 -5.37
N VAL A 285 10.59 -0.52 -6.26
CA VAL A 285 11.86 -1.23 -6.15
C VAL A 285 13.05 -0.33 -6.45
N TYR A 286 14.22 -0.72 -5.95
CA TYR A 286 15.52 -0.15 -6.28
C TYR A 286 16.45 -1.25 -6.80
N ASP A 287 17.49 -0.86 -7.52
CA ASP A 287 18.56 -1.80 -7.87
C ASP A 287 19.39 -2.22 -6.63
N ALA A 288 20.34 -3.14 -6.82
CA ALA A 288 21.18 -3.63 -5.74
C ALA A 288 21.99 -2.52 -5.04
N SER A 289 22.30 -1.42 -5.73
CA SER A 289 22.99 -0.26 -5.15
C SER A 289 22.08 0.62 -4.29
N GLY A 290 20.76 0.39 -4.32
CA GLY A 290 19.77 1.28 -3.72
C GLY A 290 19.50 2.52 -4.57
N SER A 291 19.91 2.50 -5.84
CA SER A 291 19.67 3.58 -6.81
C SER A 291 18.63 3.14 -7.84
N ASN A 292 18.25 4.07 -8.71
CA ASN A 292 17.38 3.80 -9.87
C ASN A 292 16.02 3.20 -9.46
N GLY A 293 15.25 3.96 -8.66
CA GLY A 293 13.92 3.54 -8.23
C GLY A 293 12.98 3.29 -9.42
N ALA A 294 12.09 2.31 -9.30
CA ALA A 294 11.05 2.02 -10.29
C ALA A 294 9.76 1.54 -9.61
N VAL A 295 8.63 1.70 -10.28
CA VAL A 295 7.39 1.02 -9.93
C VAL A 295 7.07 -0.04 -10.98
N LEU A 296 6.90 -1.26 -10.52
CA LEU A 296 6.56 -2.43 -11.30
C LEU A 296 5.11 -2.83 -11.06
N HIS A 297 4.42 -3.30 -12.09
CA HIS A 297 3.20 -4.10 -11.97
C HIS A 297 3.55 -5.57 -12.19
N LEU A 298 3.40 -6.41 -11.17
CA LEU A 298 3.64 -7.84 -11.22
C LEU A 298 2.32 -8.59 -11.32
N HIS A 299 2.09 -9.24 -12.46
CA HIS A 299 0.86 -9.99 -12.74
C HIS A 299 1.12 -11.14 -13.71
N SER A 300 0.52 -12.29 -13.43
CA SER A 300 0.51 -13.44 -14.34
C SER A 300 1.91 -13.84 -14.86
N GLY A 301 2.95 -13.73 -14.01
CA GLY A 301 4.34 -14.04 -14.38
C GLY A 301 5.02 -13.00 -15.27
N ARG A 302 4.41 -11.83 -15.45
CA ARG A 302 4.96 -10.67 -16.17
C ARG A 302 5.23 -9.53 -15.20
N ALA A 303 6.08 -8.61 -15.66
CA ALA A 303 6.40 -7.39 -14.95
C ALA A 303 6.42 -6.22 -15.93
N ASP A 304 5.55 -5.24 -15.71
CA ASP A 304 5.49 -4.01 -16.50
C ASP A 304 6.09 -2.85 -15.69
N VAL A 305 6.99 -2.08 -16.31
CA VAL A 305 7.51 -0.85 -15.69
C VAL A 305 6.48 0.26 -15.89
N LEU A 306 5.95 0.81 -14.80
CA LEU A 306 4.98 1.90 -14.84
C LEU A 306 5.67 3.27 -14.80
N THR A 307 6.73 3.37 -14.01
CA THR A 307 7.56 4.56 -13.91
C THR A 307 8.94 4.18 -13.37
N ARG A 308 9.91 5.07 -13.56
CA ARG A 308 11.26 4.95 -13.02
C ARG A 308 11.88 6.31 -12.78
N GLU A 309 12.74 6.39 -11.78
CA GLU A 309 13.57 7.56 -11.52
C GLU A 309 14.58 7.73 -12.64
N LYS A 310 14.79 8.99 -13.07
CA LYS A 310 15.90 9.29 -13.97
C LYS A 310 17.22 9.21 -13.21
N PRO A 311 18.31 8.79 -13.87
CA PRO A 311 19.63 8.84 -13.27
C PRO A 311 19.95 10.23 -12.71
N GLY A 312 20.42 10.29 -11.46
CA GLY A 312 20.82 11.53 -10.80
C GLY A 312 19.70 12.28 -10.06
N ILE A 313 18.44 11.85 -10.17
CA ILE A 313 17.37 12.37 -9.31
C ILE A 313 17.64 11.92 -7.86
N ARG A 314 17.46 12.85 -6.92
CA ARG A 314 17.61 12.58 -5.48
C ARG A 314 16.31 12.84 -4.74
N SER A 315 16.07 12.11 -3.65
CA SER A 315 15.00 12.42 -2.70
C SER A 315 15.11 13.89 -2.24
N GLY A 316 13.95 14.55 -2.07
CA GLY A 316 13.87 15.99 -1.76
C GLY A 316 14.10 16.92 -2.95
N SER A 317 14.32 16.41 -4.17
CA SER A 317 14.29 17.28 -5.36
C SER A 317 12.84 17.71 -5.62
N PRO A 318 12.57 19.01 -5.81
CA PRO A 318 11.22 19.47 -6.06
C PRO A 318 10.68 18.86 -7.36
N CYS A 319 9.45 18.37 -7.32
CA CYS A 319 8.77 17.79 -8.46
C CYS A 319 7.79 18.80 -9.04
N ARG A 320 8.10 19.36 -10.20
CA ARG A 320 7.23 20.34 -10.88
C ARG A 320 6.50 19.68 -12.04
N ILE A 321 5.35 19.08 -11.78
CA ILE A 321 4.46 18.52 -12.82
C ILE A 321 3.25 19.45 -12.98
N GLN A 322 3.30 20.33 -13.99
CA GLN A 322 2.21 21.29 -14.26
C GLN A 322 1.04 20.64 -15.00
N HIS A 323 1.32 19.62 -15.82
CA HIS A 323 0.33 18.89 -16.60
C HIS A 323 0.63 17.39 -16.53
N PRO A 324 -0.39 16.53 -16.68
CA PRO A 324 -0.17 15.10 -16.82
C PRO A 324 0.90 14.81 -17.88
N MET A 325 1.83 13.94 -17.53
CA MET A 325 2.94 13.56 -18.39
C MET A 325 3.05 12.05 -18.46
N ASP A 326 3.75 11.53 -19.47
CA ASP A 326 4.08 10.10 -19.52
C ASP A 326 4.81 9.68 -18.23
N ALA A 327 4.27 8.67 -17.54
CA ALA A 327 4.82 8.18 -16.29
C ALA A 327 6.25 7.62 -16.45
N LEU A 328 6.63 7.14 -17.63
CA LEU A 328 8.00 6.70 -17.93
C LEU A 328 8.98 7.86 -18.13
N GLN A 329 8.47 9.07 -18.31
CA GLN A 329 9.25 10.30 -18.50
C GLN A 329 9.29 11.19 -17.25
N LEU A 330 8.70 10.72 -16.15
CA LEU A 330 8.64 11.41 -14.86
C LEU A 330 10.01 11.96 -14.46
N GLN A 331 10.04 13.23 -14.05
CA GLN A 331 11.27 13.93 -13.65
C GLN A 331 11.38 14.12 -12.14
N CYS A 332 10.74 13.23 -11.39
CA CYS A 332 10.61 13.32 -9.95
C CYS A 332 11.19 12.08 -9.30
N ALA A 333 11.64 12.24 -8.06
CA ALA A 333 11.91 11.08 -7.21
C ALA A 333 10.60 10.32 -6.99
N LEU A 334 10.66 9.01 -6.78
CA LEU A 334 9.46 8.26 -6.46
C LEU A 334 9.22 8.37 -4.95
N PRO A 335 8.06 8.91 -4.49
CA PRO A 335 7.73 8.87 -3.08
C PRO A 335 7.67 7.41 -2.60
N PRO A 336 8.18 7.08 -1.39
CA PRO A 336 8.38 5.71 -0.93
C PRO A 336 7.10 4.97 -0.54
N GLY A 337 6.04 5.69 -0.13
CA GLY A 337 4.76 5.10 0.23
C GLY A 337 3.84 4.98 -0.98
N MET A 338 3.14 3.85 -1.11
CA MET A 338 2.25 3.62 -2.25
C MET A 338 0.93 2.96 -1.83
N THR A 339 -0.16 3.36 -2.48
CA THR A 339 -1.45 2.67 -2.36
C THR A 339 -2.18 2.67 -3.69
N TYR A 340 -3.00 1.67 -3.92
CA TYR A 340 -3.81 1.56 -5.13
C TYR A 340 -5.28 1.90 -4.87
N ARG A 341 -5.90 2.59 -5.82
CA ARG A 341 -7.33 2.91 -5.82
C ARG A 341 -7.86 3.06 -7.22
N SER A 342 -8.85 2.23 -7.58
CA SER A 342 -9.72 2.45 -8.75
C SER A 342 -8.97 2.76 -10.05
N GLY A 343 -7.89 2.03 -10.34
CA GLY A 343 -7.08 2.24 -11.55
C GLY A 343 -5.98 3.29 -11.43
N SER A 344 -5.72 3.79 -10.23
CA SER A 344 -4.65 4.75 -9.96
C SER A 344 -3.75 4.26 -8.83
N LEU A 345 -2.44 4.42 -9.00
CA LEU A 345 -1.47 4.39 -7.92
C LEU A 345 -1.31 5.78 -7.35
N ILE A 346 -1.40 5.90 -6.03
CA ILE A 346 -1.09 7.12 -5.30
C ILE A 346 0.22 6.89 -4.57
N LEU A 347 1.21 7.77 -4.77
CA LEU A 347 2.51 7.70 -4.11
C LEU A 347 2.69 8.92 -3.19
N GLY A 348 3.10 8.68 -1.95
CA GLY A 348 3.35 9.67 -0.91
C GLY A 348 4.63 9.38 -0.13
N GLY A 349 5.05 10.28 0.77
CA GLY A 349 6.32 10.13 1.51
C GLY A 349 7.45 11.04 1.02
N ASN A 350 7.16 12.00 0.14
CA ASN A 350 8.00 13.16 -0.11
C ASN A 350 7.30 14.42 0.42
N GLU A 351 8.05 15.32 1.05
CA GLU A 351 7.51 16.53 1.68
C GLU A 351 6.88 17.52 0.68
N ASP A 352 7.28 17.45 -0.58
CA ASP A 352 6.92 18.44 -1.59
C ASP A 352 5.72 18.06 -2.46
N TYR A 353 5.32 16.79 -2.52
CA TYR A 353 4.25 16.39 -3.45
C TYR A 353 3.67 14.99 -3.17
N VAL A 354 2.47 14.78 -3.71
CA VAL A 354 1.82 13.47 -3.84
C VAL A 354 1.65 13.19 -5.33
N LEU A 355 2.06 12.01 -5.80
CA LEU A 355 1.89 11.61 -7.20
C LEU A 355 0.67 10.73 -7.38
N GLU A 356 -0.02 10.91 -8.51
CA GLU A 356 -0.98 9.95 -9.04
C GLU A 356 -0.45 9.40 -10.36
N ILE A 357 -0.42 8.06 -10.51
CA ILE A 357 -0.13 7.36 -11.76
C ILE A 357 -1.35 6.56 -12.17
N ARG A 358 -1.90 6.83 -13.34
CA ARG A 358 -3.07 6.11 -13.84
C ARG A 358 -2.66 4.84 -14.56
N VAL A 359 -3.13 3.69 -14.08
CA VAL A 359 -2.74 2.36 -14.59
C VAL A 359 -3.83 1.68 -15.42
N THR A 360 -5.12 1.98 -15.19
CA THR A 360 -6.24 1.40 -15.96
C THR A 360 -7.18 2.40 -16.59
#